data_AF-A0A7S4D7N0-F1
#
_entry.id   AF-A0A7S4D7N0-F1
#
_cell.length_a   1.000
_cell.length_b   1.000
_cell.length_c   1.000
_cell.angle_alpha   90.00
_cell.angle_beta   90.00
_cell.angle_gamma   90.00
#
_symmetry.space_group_name_H-M   'P 1'
#
loop_
_entity.id
_entity.type
_entity.pdbx_description
1 polymer ?
#
loop_
_entity_poly.entity_id
_entity_poly.type
_entity_poly.pdbx_seq_one_letter_code
_entity_poly.pdbx_strand_id
1 'polypeptide(L)'
;GSGAGGAAGVSPLARLLIERACNSLAVANFVYWYLKVGLEDATHARVYGRVFLAFKRELARRPAARTTLALLEAQDEFVSRAGACQLQAREERGRKDAKEARLRALLAQPQVRHLPPGVSSVPLPLDPTIQVTEVAPESGFMFKSVLYPAVVEFYREPPTAPSAADDDRAAAAAAAGL
;
A
#
# COMPACT_ATOMS: atom_id res chain seq x y z
N GLY A 1 -13.53 -14.80 30.69
CA GLY A 1 -12.79 -13.75 29.97
C GLY A 1 -13.32 -13.66 28.56
N SER A 2 -14.02 -12.57 28.23
CA SER A 2 -14.74 -12.39 26.97
C SER A 2 -13.86 -11.66 25.95
N GLY A 3 -13.53 -12.34 24.84
CA GLY A 3 -12.71 -11.81 23.74
C GLY A 3 -13.36 -11.95 22.36
N ALA A 4 -14.67 -12.19 22.28
CA ALA A 4 -15.34 -12.61 21.03
C ALA A 4 -15.92 -11.47 20.16
N GLY A 5 -15.80 -10.19 20.56
CA GLY A 5 -16.53 -9.08 19.92
C GLY A 5 -15.93 -8.52 18.61
N GLY A 6 -14.67 -8.82 18.31
CA GLY A 6 -13.89 -8.15 17.25
C GLY A 6 -14.27 -8.54 15.81
N ALA A 7 -14.88 -9.72 15.61
CA ALA A 7 -15.25 -10.23 14.30
C ALA A 7 -16.64 -10.91 14.26
N ALA A 8 -17.46 -10.68 15.28
CA ALA A 8 -18.85 -11.12 15.31
C ALA A 8 -19.62 -10.39 14.19
N GLY A 9 -19.90 -11.10 13.09
CA GLY A 9 -20.62 -10.56 11.92
C GLY A 9 -19.95 -10.77 10.56
N VAL A 10 -18.71 -11.26 10.52
CA VAL A 10 -18.03 -11.67 9.26
C VAL A 10 -17.86 -13.18 9.17
N SER A 11 -17.74 -13.72 7.95
CA SER A 11 -17.65 -15.15 7.68
C SER A 11 -16.39 -15.79 8.29
N PRO A 12 -16.35 -17.11 8.52
CA PRO A 12 -15.17 -17.79 9.06
C PRO A 12 -13.90 -17.55 8.25
N LEU A 13 -14.01 -17.56 6.91
CA LEU A 13 -12.88 -17.25 6.02
C LEU A 13 -12.37 -15.82 6.21
N ALA A 14 -13.27 -14.83 6.32
CA ALA A 14 -12.88 -13.45 6.58
C ALA A 14 -12.12 -13.31 7.91
N ARG A 15 -12.56 -14.03 8.96
CA ARG A 15 -11.85 -14.03 10.25
C ARG A 15 -10.44 -14.59 10.13
N LEU A 16 -10.28 -15.72 9.44
CA LEU A 16 -8.98 -16.35 9.20
C LEU A 16 -8.02 -15.40 8.47
N LEU A 17 -8.50 -14.70 7.43
CA LEU A 17 -7.70 -13.74 6.67
C LEU A 17 -7.30 -12.53 7.52
N ILE A 18 -8.24 -11.96 8.28
CA ILE A 18 -7.96 -10.85 9.20
C ILE A 18 -6.92 -11.27 10.25
N GLU A 19 -7.07 -12.46 10.82
CA GLU A 19 -6.13 -12.97 11.82
C GLU A 19 -4.70 -13.12 11.26
N ARG A 20 -4.56 -13.66 10.04
CA ARG A 20 -3.26 -13.75 9.37
C ARG A 20 -2.68 -12.38 9.03
N ALA A 21 -3.51 -11.47 8.54
CA ALA A 21 -3.10 -10.10 8.21
C ALA A 21 -2.59 -9.34 9.45
N CYS A 22 -3.22 -9.52 10.61
CA CYS A 22 -2.73 -8.93 11.87
C CYS A 22 -1.34 -9.41 12.30
N ASN A 23 -0.81 -10.49 11.72
CA ASN A 23 0.49 -11.07 12.05
C ASN A 23 1.50 -10.96 10.89
N SER A 24 1.13 -10.34 9.76
CA SER A 24 2.00 -10.22 8.59
C SER A 24 1.63 -9.00 7.76
N LEU A 25 2.57 -8.05 7.65
CA LEU A 25 2.40 -6.85 6.82
C LEU A 25 2.12 -7.21 5.35
N ALA A 26 2.81 -8.21 4.80
CA ALA A 26 2.61 -8.63 3.41
C ALA A 26 1.17 -9.12 3.18
N VAL A 27 0.63 -9.96 4.08
CA VAL A 27 -0.76 -10.41 4.00
C VAL A 27 -1.73 -9.23 4.18
N ALA A 28 -1.45 -8.33 5.14
CA ALA A 28 -2.27 -7.16 5.38
C ALA A 28 -2.32 -6.22 4.17
N ASN A 29 -1.20 -6.02 3.48
CA ASN A 29 -1.11 -5.25 2.23
C ASN A 29 -2.08 -5.79 1.18
N PHE A 30 -1.97 -7.07 0.84
CA PHE A 30 -2.84 -7.64 -0.19
C PHE A 30 -4.30 -7.66 0.23
N VAL A 31 -4.61 -8.01 1.48
CA VAL A 31 -5.99 -7.98 1.99
C VAL A 31 -6.57 -6.56 1.94
N TYR A 32 -5.81 -5.53 2.31
CA TYR A 32 -6.25 -4.13 2.24
C TYR A 32 -6.65 -3.75 0.81
N TRP A 33 -5.76 -3.96 -0.15
CA TRP A 33 -5.99 -3.55 -1.55
C TRP A 33 -7.09 -4.36 -2.23
N TYR A 34 -7.17 -5.68 -1.99
CA TYR A 34 -8.26 -6.49 -2.54
C TYR A 34 -9.62 -6.11 -1.96
N LEU A 35 -9.70 -5.87 -0.65
CA LEU A 35 -10.93 -5.41 -0.04
C LEU A 35 -11.33 -4.03 -0.57
N LYS A 36 -10.37 -3.12 -0.74
CA LYS A 36 -10.60 -1.77 -1.27
C LYS A 36 -11.18 -1.81 -2.70
N VAL A 37 -10.57 -2.59 -3.60
CA VAL A 37 -11.13 -2.80 -4.95
C VAL A 37 -12.51 -3.45 -4.87
N GLY A 38 -12.73 -4.38 -3.95
CA GLY A 38 -14.05 -4.98 -3.71
C GLY A 38 -15.13 -3.97 -3.26
N LEU A 39 -14.75 -2.82 -2.69
CA LEU A 39 -15.71 -1.75 -2.35
C LEU A 39 -16.23 -1.01 -3.60
N GLU A 40 -15.50 -1.06 -4.70
CA GLU A 40 -15.90 -0.45 -5.98
C GLU A 40 -16.94 -1.30 -6.72
N ASP A 41 -17.07 -2.59 -6.38
CA ASP A 41 -18.12 -3.47 -6.89
C ASP A 41 -19.45 -3.24 -6.17
N ALA A 42 -20.37 -2.54 -6.84
CA ALA A 42 -21.69 -2.22 -6.32
C ALA A 42 -22.50 -3.45 -5.89
N THR A 43 -22.30 -4.62 -6.50
CA THR A 43 -23.04 -5.85 -6.19
C THR A 43 -22.65 -6.40 -4.82
N HIS A 44 -21.38 -6.30 -4.45
CA HIS A 44 -20.83 -6.92 -3.24
C HIS A 44 -20.26 -5.94 -2.21
N ALA A 45 -20.32 -4.64 -2.49
CA ALA A 45 -19.78 -3.57 -1.64
C ALA A 45 -20.22 -3.69 -0.17
N ARG A 46 -21.45 -4.16 0.11
CA ARG A 46 -21.94 -4.37 1.49
C ARG A 46 -21.20 -5.48 2.23
N VAL A 47 -20.77 -6.54 1.54
CA VAL A 47 -20.01 -7.64 2.13
C VAL A 47 -18.57 -7.20 2.33
N TYR A 48 -17.94 -6.66 1.29
CA TYR A 48 -16.57 -6.14 1.35
C TYR A 48 -16.43 -5.03 2.40
N GLY A 49 -17.39 -4.10 2.49
CA GLY A 49 -17.40 -3.03 3.49
C GLY A 49 -17.44 -3.54 4.93
N ARG A 50 -18.24 -4.57 5.20
CA ARG A 50 -18.27 -5.21 6.53
C ARG A 50 -16.94 -5.86 6.88
N VAL A 51 -16.32 -6.55 5.92
CA VAL A 51 -15.02 -7.21 6.13
C VAL A 51 -13.90 -6.17 6.28
N PHE A 52 -13.89 -5.11 5.47
CA PHE A 52 -12.91 -4.03 5.54
C PHE A 52 -12.97 -3.28 6.87
N LEU A 53 -14.18 -2.99 7.38
CA LEU A 53 -14.35 -2.38 8.69
C LEU A 53 -13.85 -3.30 9.82
N ALA A 54 -14.18 -4.60 9.76
CA ALA A 54 -13.70 -5.57 10.73
C ALA A 54 -12.16 -5.72 10.71
N PHE A 55 -11.59 -5.71 9.50
CA PHE A 55 -10.15 -5.77 9.27
C PHE A 55 -9.42 -4.57 9.90
N LYS A 56 -9.84 -3.33 9.56
CA LYS A 56 -9.27 -2.11 10.15
C LYS A 56 -9.41 -2.10 11.67
N ARG A 57 -10.56 -2.51 12.20
CA ARG A 57 -10.82 -2.58 13.64
C ARG A 57 -9.87 -3.56 14.35
N GLU A 58 -9.65 -4.75 13.80
CA GLU A 58 -8.74 -5.73 14.41
C GLU A 58 -7.28 -5.28 14.38
N LEU A 59 -6.81 -4.66 13.29
CA LEU A 59 -5.47 -4.06 13.24
C LEU A 59 -5.32 -2.93 14.27
N ALA A 60 -6.31 -2.04 14.38
CA ALA A 60 -6.29 -0.95 15.36
C ALA A 60 -6.33 -1.47 16.82
N ARG A 61 -6.96 -2.61 17.07
CA ARG A 61 -7.08 -3.17 18.42
C ARG A 61 -5.77 -3.77 18.91
N ARG A 62 -4.98 -4.41 18.05
CA ARG A 62 -3.76 -5.14 18.43
C ARG A 62 -2.54 -4.21 18.42
N PRO A 63 -1.86 -3.98 19.55
CA PRO A 63 -0.72 -3.06 19.61
C PRO A 63 0.36 -3.32 18.54
N ALA A 64 0.72 -4.60 18.34
CA ALA A 64 1.71 -5.01 17.34
C ALA A 64 1.29 -4.73 15.88
N ALA A 65 -0.01 -4.59 15.60
CA ALA A 65 -0.54 -4.39 14.25
C ALA A 65 -1.07 -2.97 14.01
N ARG A 66 -1.01 -2.07 15.02
CA ARG A 66 -1.42 -0.66 14.87
C ARG A 66 -0.55 0.08 13.87
N THR A 67 0.75 -0.16 13.91
CA THR A 67 1.72 0.39 12.95
C THR A 67 1.42 -0.09 11.53
N THR A 68 1.01 -1.36 11.37
CA THR A 68 0.57 -1.90 10.08
C THR A 68 -0.62 -1.13 9.52
N LEU A 69 -1.65 -0.83 10.34
CA LEU A 69 -2.79 -0.03 9.87
C LEU A 69 -2.37 1.36 9.41
N ALA A 70 -1.56 2.07 10.21
CA ALA A 70 -1.09 3.41 9.87
C ALA A 70 -0.28 3.43 8.57
N LEU A 71 0.59 2.43 8.35
CA LEU A 71 1.34 2.27 7.11
C LEU A 71 0.42 2.04 5.90
N LEU A 72 -0.60 1.19 6.03
CA LEU A 72 -1.56 0.93 4.95
C LEU A 72 -2.39 2.16 4.60
N GLU A 73 -2.79 2.97 5.59
CA GLU A 73 -3.52 4.22 5.35
C GLU A 73 -2.63 5.27 4.68
N ALA A 74 -1.37 5.40 5.11
CA ALA A 74 -0.41 6.29 4.47
C ALA A 74 -0.09 5.85 3.04
N GLN A 75 0.06 4.54 2.82
CA GLN A 75 0.27 3.93 1.51
C GLN A 75 -0.92 4.20 0.58
N ASP A 76 -2.15 3.99 1.06
CA ASP A 76 -3.38 4.31 0.33
C ASP A 76 -3.38 5.78 -0.09
N GLU A 77 -3.22 6.69 0.86
CA GLU A 77 -3.27 8.13 0.60
C GLU A 77 -2.24 8.54 -0.46
N PHE A 78 -1.00 8.04 -0.32
CA PHE A 78 0.09 8.32 -1.24
C PHE A 78 -0.19 7.84 -2.67
N VAL A 79 -0.59 6.58 -2.82
CA VAL A 79 -0.86 5.96 -4.13
C VAL A 79 -2.10 6.58 -4.77
N SER A 80 -3.12 6.88 -3.99
CA SER A 80 -4.35 7.53 -4.46
C SER A 80 -4.05 8.94 -5.01
N ARG A 81 -3.18 9.72 -4.36
CA ARG A 81 -2.75 11.04 -4.86
C ARG A 81 -1.99 10.93 -6.18
N ALA A 82 -1.04 9.99 -6.29
CA ALA A 82 -0.31 9.77 -7.54
C ALA A 82 -1.23 9.30 -8.68
N GLY A 83 -2.18 8.40 -8.40
CA GLY A 83 -3.18 7.94 -9.36
C GLY A 83 -4.10 9.08 -9.83
N ALA A 84 -4.53 9.95 -8.92
CA ALA A 84 -5.34 11.13 -9.27
C ALA A 84 -4.60 12.08 -10.22
N CYS A 85 -3.27 12.21 -10.08
CA CYS A 85 -2.44 13.01 -10.98
C CYS A 85 -2.41 12.43 -12.39
N GLN A 86 -2.36 11.10 -12.54
CA GLN A 86 -2.47 10.44 -13.84
C GLN A 86 -3.84 10.73 -14.50
N LEU A 87 -4.93 10.58 -13.74
CA LEU A 87 -6.27 10.85 -14.24
C LEU A 87 -6.41 12.30 -14.68
N GLN A 88 -5.95 13.25 -13.87
CA GLN A 88 -6.02 14.67 -14.20
C GLN A 88 -5.15 15.03 -15.41
N ALA A 89 -3.93 14.50 -15.51
CA ALA A 89 -3.04 14.74 -16.63
C ALA A 89 -3.59 14.15 -17.94
N ARG A 90 -4.33 13.04 -17.87
CA ARG A 90 -5.02 12.47 -19.03
C ARG A 90 -6.08 13.41 -19.60
N GLU A 91 -6.72 14.24 -18.77
CA GLU A 91 -7.72 15.21 -19.24
C GLU A 91 -7.10 16.50 -19.84
N GLU A 92 -5.76 16.67 -19.74
CA GLU A 92 -5.05 17.84 -20.29
C GLU A 92 -5.24 17.93 -21.80
N ARG A 93 -5.46 19.15 -22.31
CA ARG A 93 -5.67 19.35 -23.75
C ARG A 93 -4.34 19.25 -24.49
N GLY A 94 -4.40 18.69 -25.70
CA GLY A 94 -3.25 18.58 -26.59
C GLY A 94 -2.65 17.18 -26.68
N ARG A 95 -1.43 17.12 -27.21
CA ARG A 95 -0.73 15.87 -27.51
C ARG A 95 -0.14 15.24 -26.25
N LYS A 96 0.33 14.00 -26.38
CA LYS A 96 1.00 13.21 -25.34
C LYS A 96 1.99 14.04 -24.51
N ASP A 97 2.85 14.80 -25.16
CA ASP A 97 3.91 15.58 -24.49
C ASP A 97 3.34 16.64 -23.52
N ALA A 98 2.19 17.25 -23.86
CA ALA A 98 1.50 18.18 -22.97
C ALA A 98 0.92 17.47 -21.74
N LYS A 99 0.36 16.26 -21.94
CA LYS A 99 -0.15 15.41 -20.84
C LYS A 99 0.99 14.95 -19.92
N GLU A 100 2.14 14.57 -20.47
CA GLU A 100 3.32 14.23 -19.69
C GLU A 100 3.86 15.43 -18.90
N ALA A 101 3.98 16.60 -19.54
CA ALA A 101 4.39 17.82 -18.84
C ALA A 101 3.43 18.15 -17.69
N ARG A 102 2.12 17.99 -17.90
CA ARG A 102 1.10 18.15 -16.85
C ARG A 102 1.28 17.13 -15.73
N LEU A 103 1.52 15.85 -16.05
CA LEU A 103 1.76 14.80 -15.06
C LEU A 103 2.97 15.14 -14.19
N ARG A 104 4.13 15.45 -14.80
CA ARG A 104 5.36 15.81 -14.07
C ARG A 104 5.12 17.02 -13.17
N ALA A 105 4.40 18.03 -13.64
CA ALA A 105 4.06 19.22 -12.84
C ALA A 105 3.14 18.91 -11.66
N LEU A 106 2.17 18.00 -11.81
CA LEU A 106 1.30 17.55 -10.72
C LEU A 106 2.07 16.71 -9.68
N LEU A 107 2.91 15.78 -10.15
CA LEU A 107 3.74 14.94 -9.27
C LEU A 107 4.77 15.75 -8.47
N ALA A 108 5.24 16.89 -9.02
CA ALA A 108 6.20 17.76 -8.35
C ALA A 108 5.61 18.55 -7.17
N GLN A 109 4.28 18.55 -7.00
CA GLN A 109 3.65 19.23 -5.87
C GLN A 109 4.04 18.55 -4.56
N PRO A 110 4.47 19.28 -3.50
CA PRO A 110 4.95 18.68 -2.26
C PRO A 110 3.98 17.68 -1.63
N GLN A 111 2.68 17.99 -1.65
CA GLN A 111 1.64 17.11 -1.13
C GLN A 111 1.48 15.79 -1.92
N VAL A 112 1.87 15.75 -3.20
CA VAL A 112 1.84 14.53 -4.02
C VAL A 112 3.15 13.78 -3.92
N ARG A 113 4.27 14.51 -4.07
CA ARG A 113 5.63 13.97 -4.09
C ARG A 113 5.95 13.21 -2.81
N HIS A 114 5.67 13.81 -1.66
CA HIS A 114 6.10 13.29 -0.37
C HIS A 114 5.02 12.44 0.29
N LEU A 115 5.45 11.56 1.17
CA LEU A 115 4.58 10.81 2.06
C LEU A 115 3.88 11.72 3.08
N PRO A 116 2.76 11.26 3.68
CA PRO A 116 2.13 11.98 4.77
C PRO A 116 3.11 12.32 5.91
N PRO A 117 2.94 13.46 6.60
CA PRO A 117 3.82 13.85 7.70
C PRO A 117 3.95 12.76 8.76
N GLY A 118 5.19 12.51 9.21
CA GLY A 118 5.49 11.49 10.23
C GLY A 118 5.67 10.07 9.68
N VAL A 119 5.61 9.87 8.36
CA VAL A 119 5.87 8.58 7.71
C VAL A 119 7.16 8.68 6.89
N SER A 120 8.15 7.87 7.23
CA SER A 120 9.47 7.86 6.56
C SER A 120 9.47 7.05 5.26
N SER A 121 8.74 5.94 5.26
CA SER A 121 8.58 5.05 4.11
C SER A 121 7.26 4.28 4.18
N VAL A 122 6.76 3.84 3.04
CA VAL A 122 5.59 2.95 2.94
C VAL A 122 5.93 1.75 2.05
N PRO A 123 5.33 0.58 2.27
CA PRO A 123 5.49 -0.55 1.37
C PRO A 123 4.91 -0.21 -0.01
N LEU A 124 5.44 -0.77 -1.09
CA LEU A 124 4.80 -0.68 -2.41
C LEU A 124 3.58 -1.60 -2.45
N PRO A 125 2.39 -1.15 -2.92
CA PRO A 125 1.19 -2.00 -2.98
C PRO A 125 1.39 -3.31 -3.73
N LEU A 126 2.15 -3.25 -4.83
CA LEU A 126 2.43 -4.38 -5.71
C LEU A 126 3.42 -5.37 -5.09
N ASP A 127 4.41 -4.86 -4.36
CA ASP A 127 5.42 -5.65 -3.68
C ASP A 127 5.72 -5.05 -2.29
N PRO A 128 5.09 -5.58 -1.22
CA PRO A 128 5.24 -5.02 0.12
C PRO A 128 6.63 -5.20 0.73
N THR A 129 7.54 -5.92 0.06
CA THR A 129 8.94 -6.03 0.49
C THR A 129 9.78 -4.81 0.10
N ILE A 130 9.30 -4.00 -0.85
CA ILE A 130 9.97 -2.78 -1.31
C ILE A 130 9.38 -1.59 -0.56
N GLN A 131 10.23 -0.85 0.15
CA GLN A 131 9.87 0.39 0.84
C GLN A 131 10.14 1.60 -0.06
N VAL A 132 9.14 2.46 -0.25
CA VAL A 132 9.24 3.69 -1.05
C VAL A 132 9.11 4.93 -0.16
N THR A 133 9.81 6.00 -0.54
CA THR A 133 9.94 7.23 0.28
C THR A 133 9.31 8.46 -0.38
N GLU A 134 9.39 8.57 -1.70
CA GLU A 134 8.74 9.65 -2.46
C GLU A 134 8.60 9.28 -3.94
N VAL A 135 7.75 10.04 -4.65
CA VAL A 135 7.64 9.96 -6.12
C VAL A 135 8.84 10.68 -6.76
N ALA A 136 9.35 10.16 -7.88
CA ALA A 136 10.28 10.86 -8.76
C ALA A 136 9.52 11.65 -9.84
N PRO A 137 9.27 12.97 -9.68
CA PRO A 137 8.35 13.70 -10.54
C PRO A 137 8.76 13.74 -12.01
N GLU A 138 10.07 13.81 -12.27
CA GLU A 138 10.68 13.83 -13.60
C GLU A 138 10.43 12.56 -14.41
N SER A 139 10.23 11.42 -13.74
CA SER A 139 10.04 10.10 -14.37
C SER A 139 8.70 9.96 -15.11
N GLY A 140 7.74 10.85 -14.86
CA GLY A 140 6.38 10.77 -15.39
C GLY A 140 6.38 10.61 -16.91
N PHE A 141 5.95 9.46 -17.40
CA PHE A 141 5.86 9.13 -18.83
C PHE A 141 4.51 8.49 -19.11
N MET A 142 3.93 8.72 -20.28
CA MET A 142 2.67 8.06 -20.67
C MET A 142 2.88 7.17 -21.87
N PHE A 143 2.22 6.02 -21.93
CA PHE A 143 2.21 5.22 -23.15
C PHE A 143 1.25 5.81 -24.18
N LYS A 144 1.57 5.62 -25.47
CA LYS A 144 0.69 5.99 -26.58
C LYS A 144 -0.47 4.99 -26.68
N SER A 145 -1.50 5.21 -25.87
CA SER A 145 -2.73 4.41 -25.80
C SER A 145 -3.93 5.32 -25.53
N VAL A 146 -5.14 4.87 -25.89
CA VAL A 146 -6.40 5.59 -25.62
C VAL A 146 -6.56 5.91 -24.14
N LEU A 147 -6.12 4.99 -23.27
CA LEU A 147 -6.23 5.14 -21.81
C LEU A 147 -5.07 5.93 -21.18
N TYR A 148 -4.00 6.21 -21.94
CA TYR A 148 -2.77 6.86 -21.45
C TYR A 148 -2.25 6.30 -20.12
N PRO A 149 -1.96 5.00 -20.01
CA PRO A 149 -1.34 4.47 -18.81
C PRO A 149 0.01 5.15 -18.59
N ALA A 150 0.32 5.47 -17.33
CA ALA A 150 1.52 6.20 -16.96
C ALA A 150 2.56 5.29 -16.30
N VAL A 151 3.82 5.59 -16.55
CA VAL A 151 4.97 5.13 -15.78
C VAL A 151 5.34 6.24 -14.81
N VAL A 152 5.47 5.87 -13.55
CA VAL A 152 5.92 6.73 -12.46
C VAL A 152 6.93 5.92 -11.65
N GLU A 153 8.11 6.47 -11.46
CA GLU A 153 9.14 5.90 -10.61
C GLU A 153 9.02 6.43 -9.18
N PHE A 154 9.41 5.59 -8.23
CA PHE A 154 9.44 5.91 -6.81
C PHE A 154 10.85 5.72 -6.29
N TYR A 155 11.31 6.67 -5.48
CA TYR A 155 12.53 6.48 -4.72
C TYR A 155 12.27 5.44 -3.63
N ARG A 156 13.21 4.50 -3.49
CA ARG A 156 13.16 3.44 -2.49
C ARG A 156 14.14 3.71 -1.35
N GLU A 157 13.82 3.19 -0.17
CA GLU A 157 14.78 3.14 0.91
C GLU A 157 15.98 2.28 0.46
N PRO A 158 17.24 2.72 0.72
CA PRO A 158 18.40 1.88 0.42
C PRO A 158 18.26 0.54 1.15
N PRO A 159 18.74 -0.58 0.57
CA PRO A 159 18.75 -1.85 1.26
C PRO A 159 19.47 -1.66 2.58
N THR A 160 18.77 -1.88 3.69
CA THR A 160 19.40 -1.83 5.01
C THR A 160 20.47 -2.92 5.01
N ALA A 161 21.73 -2.54 5.24
CA ALA A 161 22.80 -3.52 5.36
C ALA A 161 22.38 -4.57 6.41
N PRO A 162 22.68 -5.87 6.19
CA PRO A 162 22.34 -6.89 7.17
C PRO A 162 22.89 -6.46 8.53
N SER A 163 21.98 -6.33 9.49
CA SER A 163 22.36 -6.11 10.88
C SER A 163 23.14 -7.33 11.33
N ALA A 164 24.26 -7.15 12.04
CA ALA A 164 25.08 -8.24 12.58
C ALA A 164 24.28 -9.25 13.44
N ALA A 165 23.04 -8.92 13.84
CA ALA A 165 22.12 -9.82 14.52
C ALA A 165 21.47 -10.89 13.61
N ASP A 166 21.40 -10.66 12.29
CA ASP A 166 20.85 -11.63 11.34
C ASP A 166 21.90 -12.69 10.94
N ASP A 167 23.18 -12.37 11.05
CA ASP A 167 24.29 -13.31 10.85
C ASP A 167 24.29 -14.41 11.92
N ASP A 168 23.95 -14.09 13.19
CA ASP A 168 23.86 -15.09 14.26
C ASP A 168 22.73 -16.10 14.02
N ARG A 169 21.63 -15.67 13.38
CA ARG A 169 20.49 -16.56 13.09
C ARG A 169 20.73 -17.41 11.84
N ALA A 170 21.39 -16.86 10.83
CA ALA A 170 21.83 -17.61 9.65
C ALA A 170 22.95 -18.61 9.99
N ALA A 171 23.89 -18.22 10.86
CA ALA A 171 24.92 -19.10 11.38
C ALA A 171 24.35 -20.20 12.29
N ALA A 172 23.36 -19.88 13.14
CA ALA A 172 22.68 -20.89 13.95
C ALA A 172 21.86 -21.87 13.10
N ALA A 173 21.21 -21.42 12.03
CA ALA A 173 20.49 -22.30 11.09
C ALA A 173 21.46 -23.19 10.28
N ALA A 174 22.61 -22.65 9.87
CA ALA A 174 23.65 -23.43 9.19
C ALA A 174 24.36 -24.43 10.14
N ALA A 175 24.50 -24.08 11.42
CA ALA A 175 25.05 -24.98 12.44
C ALA A 175 24.03 -26.04 12.91
N ALA A 176 22.72 -25.80 12.74
CA ALA A 176 21.66 -26.69 13.18
C ALA A 176 21.33 -27.85 12.22
N GLY A 177 21.85 -27.83 10.97
CA GLY A 177 21.92 -29.01 10.09
C GLY A 177 20.69 -29.92 10.05
N LEU A 178 19.46 -29.37 9.96
CA LEU A 178 18.20 -30.08 9.75
C LEU A 178 17.40 -29.42 8.63
#